data_AF-A0A2M7NUC7-F1
#
_entry.id   AF-A0A2M7NUC7-F1
#
_cell.length_a   1.000
_cell.length_b   1.000
_cell.length_c   1.000
_cell.angle_alpha   90.00
_cell.angle_beta   90.00
_cell.angle_gamma   90.00
#
_symmetry.space_group_name_H-M   'P 1'
#
loop_
_entity.id
_entity.type
_entity.pdbx_description
1 polymer ?
#
loop_
_entity_poly.entity_id
_entity_poly.type
_entity_poly.pdbx_seq_one_letter_code
_entity_poly.pdbx_strand_id
1 'polypeptide(L)'
;MSSIKKRYHMKTVFIALFFIFCSLTNAQKNQVVFELSDNTKTYHLTNCLNNLTDDATLQLKITEGTESMIQSFKILVFLDDNFSLTFEDYNQFKQTQLIGLLNGNNAFQNYTSITFTIDVTLQNQQTETQVIKVCLQQEASQEIVASSGKQKREFIEIPVSFATDRNNTNNSDLNERFGAKRSELQYGRIVVSIPYTHTLGEIERPSYWRLEFSEDPSKHMMMQSLKKQNKEDFFKQMKERISKNGKSTFLFVHGYNVSFADAAFRTAQITFDLRFSGEPVFYSWPSQASTTSYTVDEANIEWSTYNMKNFLKDYLTKTEAKNIYLVAHSMGNRGLTKALIELMNEHPELKNKITEIILAAPDIDADVFKRDIGPKMISKIGKPITLYVSSDDLALLASKKVHGSYRAGEAGSQIVVLKGIETIDASGQDSSFLSHSYFATTSNLIKDIFDLMKSGKRATDRETLERVSKANVQYWKVKKGKE
;
A
#
# COMPACT_ATOMS: atom_id res chain seq x y z
N MET A 1 46.66 29.52 -67.72
CA MET A 1 46.36 30.05 -66.38
C MET A 1 44.86 29.99 -66.14
N SER A 2 44.45 29.61 -64.92
CA SER A 2 43.13 29.86 -64.29
C SER A 2 41.83 29.32 -64.91
N SER A 3 40.99 28.76 -64.03
CA SER A 3 39.52 28.77 -64.05
C SER A 3 38.76 28.13 -65.22
N ILE A 4 38.31 26.88 -65.00
CA ILE A 4 37.11 26.33 -65.63
C ILE A 4 36.09 25.95 -64.53
N LYS A 5 35.18 26.87 -64.20
CA LYS A 5 33.89 26.55 -63.58
C LYS A 5 32.83 26.51 -64.68
N LYS A 6 32.33 25.31 -65.03
CA LYS A 6 31.14 25.16 -65.87
C LYS A 6 29.89 24.98 -65.00
N ARG A 7 28.96 25.93 -65.08
CA ARG A 7 27.54 25.75 -64.75
C ARG A 7 26.80 25.42 -66.05
N TYR A 8 25.93 24.41 -66.01
CA TYR A 8 24.82 24.15 -66.94
C TYR A 8 23.58 23.97 -66.03
N HIS A 9 22.46 24.69 -66.22
CA HIS A 9 21.31 24.33 -67.08
C HIS A 9 20.66 22.99 -66.63
N MET A 10 19.35 22.82 -66.38
CA MET A 10 18.07 23.54 -66.65
C MET A 10 17.14 23.34 -65.41
N LYS A 11 15.90 23.83 -65.23
CA LYS A 11 14.88 24.75 -65.84
C LYS A 11 13.98 25.22 -64.64
N THR A 12 13.26 26.34 -64.59
CA THR A 12 11.95 26.71 -65.22
C THR A 12 10.86 25.61 -65.06
N VAL A 13 9.65 25.84 -64.54
CA VAL A 13 8.67 26.89 -64.87
C VAL A 13 7.78 27.27 -63.67
N PHE A 14 7.53 28.57 -63.51
CA PHE A 14 6.41 29.15 -62.75
C PHE A 14 5.21 29.29 -63.71
N ILE A 15 3.95 28.98 -63.32
CA ILE A 15 2.74 29.68 -63.79
C ILE A 15 1.47 29.26 -63.03
N ALA A 16 0.73 30.30 -62.62
CA ALA A 16 -0.70 30.43 -62.29
C ALA A 16 -1.53 29.23 -61.75
N LEU A 17 -2.00 29.46 -60.51
CA LEU A 17 -3.39 29.31 -60.07
C LEU A 17 -4.43 28.84 -61.12
N PHE A 18 -5.07 27.71 -60.82
CA PHE A 18 -6.46 27.48 -61.19
C PHE A 18 -7.28 27.37 -59.90
N PHE A 19 -8.13 28.36 -59.63
CA PHE A 19 -9.10 28.29 -58.54
C PHE A 19 -10.18 27.28 -58.91
N ILE A 20 -10.13 26.08 -58.34
CA ILE A 20 -11.28 25.17 -58.31
C ILE A 20 -11.92 25.30 -56.93
N PHE A 21 -13.03 26.04 -56.89
CA PHE A 21 -13.96 26.05 -55.77
C PHE A 21 -14.63 24.67 -55.68
N CYS A 22 -13.97 23.72 -55.01
CA CYS A 22 -14.62 22.48 -54.63
C CYS A 22 -15.20 22.67 -53.22
N SER A 23 -16.52 22.56 -53.12
CA SER A 23 -17.25 22.71 -51.86
C SER A 23 -16.72 21.74 -50.80
N LEU A 24 -16.54 22.24 -49.58
CA LEU A 24 -16.33 21.43 -48.39
C LEU A 24 -17.62 20.64 -48.09
N THR A 25 -17.86 19.55 -48.80
CA THR A 25 -18.67 18.46 -48.29
C THR A 25 -17.85 17.80 -47.19
N ASN A 26 -18.12 18.19 -45.95
CA ASN A 26 -17.53 17.61 -44.76
C ASN A 26 -18.09 16.20 -44.55
N ALA A 27 -17.71 15.27 -45.42
CA ALA A 27 -17.94 13.85 -45.22
C ALA A 27 -17.10 13.45 -44.01
N GLN A 28 -17.77 13.20 -42.87
CA GLN A 28 -17.12 12.57 -41.73
C GLN A 28 -16.52 11.26 -42.23
N LYS A 29 -15.18 11.18 -42.28
CA LYS A 29 -14.53 9.88 -42.41
C LYS A 29 -14.91 9.08 -41.17
N ASN A 30 -15.59 7.97 -41.37
CA ASN A 30 -16.10 7.15 -40.28
C ASN A 30 -14.99 6.19 -39.81
N GLN A 31 -13.87 6.76 -39.38
CA GLN A 31 -12.64 6.06 -38.99
C GLN A 31 -12.11 6.62 -37.66
N VAL A 32 -11.34 5.82 -36.91
CA VAL A 32 -10.65 6.27 -35.69
C VAL A 32 -9.16 5.97 -35.82
N VAL A 33 -8.33 7.01 -35.71
CA VAL A 33 -6.87 6.92 -35.86
C VAL A 33 -6.19 7.24 -34.54
N PHE A 34 -5.23 6.39 -34.14
CA PHE A 34 -4.45 6.54 -32.92
C PHE A 34 -2.99 6.91 -33.22
N GLU A 35 -2.36 7.64 -32.30
CA GLU A 35 -0.93 7.91 -32.26
C GLU A 35 -0.40 7.70 -30.84
N LEU A 36 0.78 7.08 -30.70
CA LEU A 36 1.46 7.03 -29.41
C LEU A 36 2.25 8.34 -29.22
N SER A 37 1.93 9.10 -28.18
CA SER A 37 2.51 10.43 -27.95
C SER A 37 2.69 10.72 -26.46
N ASP A 38 3.56 11.67 -26.14
CA ASP A 38 3.53 12.37 -24.86
C ASP A 38 3.10 13.84 -25.05
N ASN A 39 3.15 14.64 -23.98
CA ASN A 39 2.78 16.06 -24.02
C ASN A 39 3.70 16.94 -24.89
N THR A 40 4.80 16.39 -25.41
CA THR A 40 5.86 17.12 -26.14
C THR A 40 6.16 16.55 -27.53
N LYS A 41 5.94 15.26 -27.79
CA LYS A 41 6.28 14.59 -29.06
C LYS A 41 5.48 13.31 -29.34
N THR A 42 5.32 12.98 -30.62
CA THR A 42 4.74 11.70 -31.09
C THR A 42 5.85 10.69 -31.42
N TYR A 43 5.63 9.42 -31.07
CA TYR A 43 6.61 8.34 -31.16
C TYR A 43 6.40 7.43 -32.37
N HIS A 44 7.45 7.22 -33.15
CA HIS A 44 7.46 6.45 -34.40
C HIS A 44 8.84 5.81 -34.65
N LEU A 45 9.06 5.20 -35.83
CA LEU A 45 10.36 4.65 -36.24
C LEU A 45 11.51 5.68 -36.36
N THR A 46 11.21 6.99 -36.37
CA THR A 46 12.20 8.08 -36.47
C THR A 46 12.31 8.93 -35.20
N ASN A 47 11.47 8.67 -34.19
CA ASN A 47 11.48 9.37 -32.91
C ASN A 47 11.18 8.36 -31.81
N CYS A 48 12.24 7.83 -31.20
CA CYS A 48 12.16 6.62 -30.40
C CYS A 48 11.62 6.85 -28.99
N LEU A 49 10.93 5.85 -28.46
CA LEU A 49 10.78 5.69 -27.03
C LEU A 49 12.15 5.34 -26.43
N ASN A 50 12.41 5.82 -25.23
CA ASN A 50 13.59 5.43 -24.49
C ASN A 50 13.25 5.10 -23.03
N ASN A 51 14.22 4.49 -22.35
CA ASN A 51 14.14 4.11 -20.94
C ASN A 51 13.94 5.30 -19.96
N LEU A 52 13.98 6.55 -20.45
CA LEU A 52 13.75 7.79 -19.71
C LEU A 52 12.44 8.50 -20.10
N THR A 53 11.63 7.96 -21.03
CA THR A 53 10.29 8.48 -21.33
C THR A 53 9.40 8.38 -20.09
N ASP A 54 8.69 9.46 -19.75
CA ASP A 54 7.82 9.52 -18.57
C ASP A 54 6.45 8.88 -18.83
N ASP A 55 6.22 7.70 -18.24
CA ASP A 55 4.94 6.97 -18.24
C ASP A 55 3.75 7.83 -17.83
N ALA A 56 3.92 8.81 -16.93
CA ALA A 56 2.83 9.67 -16.49
C ALA A 56 2.33 10.62 -17.60
N THR A 57 3.07 10.74 -18.70
CA THR A 57 2.76 11.61 -19.83
C THR A 57 2.52 10.85 -21.14
N LEU A 58 2.88 9.57 -21.20
CA LEU A 58 2.72 8.73 -22.39
C LEU A 58 1.25 8.30 -22.55
N GLN A 59 0.71 8.45 -23.75
CA GLN A 59 -0.68 8.14 -24.06
C GLN A 59 -0.84 7.65 -25.50
N LEU A 60 -1.72 6.67 -25.68
CA LEU A 60 -2.33 6.40 -26.98
C LEU A 60 -3.44 7.43 -27.20
N LYS A 61 -3.26 8.31 -28.17
CA LYS A 61 -4.11 9.48 -28.41
C LYS A 61 -4.88 9.31 -29.71
N ILE A 62 -6.20 9.55 -29.67
CA ILE A 62 -7.02 9.63 -30.88
C ILE A 62 -6.72 10.95 -31.61
N THR A 63 -6.34 10.87 -32.88
CA THR A 63 -6.01 12.03 -33.74
C THR A 63 -7.03 12.30 -34.85
N GLU A 64 -7.74 11.27 -35.32
CA GLU A 64 -8.98 11.39 -36.10
C GLU A 64 -10.10 10.56 -35.45
N GLY A 65 -11.33 11.06 -35.45
CA GLY A 65 -12.48 10.42 -34.78
C GLY A 65 -12.64 10.82 -33.30
N THR A 66 -13.50 10.11 -32.56
CA THR A 66 -13.71 10.30 -31.11
C THR A 66 -13.92 8.96 -30.40
N GLU A 67 -13.62 8.90 -29.09
CA GLU A 67 -13.77 7.69 -28.26
C GLU A 67 -15.21 7.13 -28.28
N SER A 68 -16.23 8.00 -28.37
CA SER A 68 -17.64 7.61 -28.49
C SER A 68 -18.01 6.87 -29.78
N MET A 69 -17.12 6.83 -30.79
CA MET A 69 -17.32 6.06 -32.03
C MET A 69 -16.89 4.59 -31.87
N ILE A 70 -16.14 4.26 -30.81
CA ILE A 70 -15.62 2.93 -30.52
C ILE A 70 -16.74 2.09 -29.87
N GLN A 71 -16.93 0.86 -30.36
CA GLN A 71 -17.80 -0.15 -29.76
C GLN A 71 -16.99 -1.22 -29.03
N SER A 72 -15.87 -1.65 -29.61
CA SER A 72 -14.88 -2.50 -28.94
C SER A 72 -13.47 -2.11 -29.39
N PHE A 73 -12.49 -2.30 -28.52
CA PHE A 73 -11.08 -1.98 -28.74
C PHE A 73 -10.22 -3.13 -28.24
N LYS A 74 -9.23 -3.53 -29.02
CA LYS A 74 -8.20 -4.49 -28.63
C LYS A 74 -6.85 -3.94 -29.09
N ILE A 75 -5.84 -3.97 -28.24
CA ILE A 75 -4.47 -3.65 -28.61
C ILE A 75 -3.53 -4.78 -28.22
N LEU A 76 -2.76 -5.25 -29.20
CA LEU A 76 -1.71 -6.24 -29.05
C LEU A 76 -0.36 -5.53 -29.21
N VAL A 77 0.54 -5.74 -28.26
CA VAL A 77 1.84 -5.09 -28.19
C VAL A 77 2.93 -6.15 -28.30
N PHE A 78 3.73 -6.07 -29.35
CA PHE A 78 4.76 -7.05 -29.69
C PHE A 78 6.17 -6.44 -29.65
N LEU A 79 7.12 -7.16 -29.06
CA LEU A 79 8.55 -6.89 -29.20
C LEU A 79 9.20 -7.83 -30.22
N ASP A 80 8.78 -9.10 -30.22
CA ASP A 80 9.10 -10.14 -31.20
C ASP A 80 7.92 -11.14 -31.30
N ASP A 81 8.14 -12.29 -31.95
CA ASP A 81 7.12 -13.34 -32.09
C ASP A 81 6.84 -14.12 -30.78
N ASN A 82 7.63 -13.92 -29.71
CA ASN A 82 7.53 -14.64 -28.43
C ASN A 82 6.98 -13.77 -27.29
N PHE A 83 7.14 -12.45 -27.36
CA PHE A 83 6.64 -11.49 -26.38
C PHE A 83 5.47 -10.69 -26.95
N SER A 84 4.26 -11.00 -26.45
CA SER A 84 3.04 -10.24 -26.73
C SER A 84 2.30 -9.87 -25.44
N LEU A 85 1.86 -8.62 -25.34
CA LEU A 85 0.87 -8.17 -24.35
C LEU A 85 -0.43 -7.89 -25.08
N THR A 86 -1.57 -8.29 -24.51
CA THR A 86 -2.90 -8.01 -25.08
C THR A 86 -3.75 -7.29 -24.05
N PHE A 87 -4.40 -6.21 -24.49
CA PHE A 87 -5.36 -5.44 -23.69
C PHE A 87 -6.68 -5.39 -24.47
N GLU A 88 -7.76 -5.86 -23.87
CA GLU A 88 -9.11 -5.93 -24.48
C GLU A 88 -9.96 -4.68 -24.14
N ASP A 89 -9.35 -3.67 -23.52
CA ASP A 89 -9.98 -2.40 -23.18
C ASP A 89 -8.99 -1.22 -23.33
N TYR A 90 -9.52 -0.09 -23.82
CA TYR A 90 -8.75 1.12 -24.09
C TYR A 90 -8.27 1.81 -22.80
N ASN A 91 -9.09 1.78 -21.75
CA ASN A 91 -8.75 2.39 -20.46
C ASN A 91 -7.75 1.52 -19.67
N GLN A 92 -7.77 0.20 -19.85
CA GLN A 92 -6.78 -0.74 -19.33
C GLN A 92 -5.38 -0.43 -19.89
N PHE A 93 -5.26 -0.26 -21.21
CA PHE A 93 -3.98 0.17 -21.83
C PHE A 93 -3.55 1.54 -21.30
N LYS A 94 -4.47 2.51 -21.23
CA LYS A 94 -4.20 3.88 -20.75
C LYS A 94 -3.72 3.97 -19.30
N GLN A 95 -4.03 2.98 -18.46
CA GLN A 95 -3.57 2.89 -17.07
C GLN A 95 -2.27 2.08 -16.91
N THR A 96 -1.73 1.53 -17.99
CA THR A 96 -0.54 0.70 -17.98
C THR A 96 0.74 1.54 -18.04
N GLN A 97 1.66 1.32 -17.09
CA GLN A 97 3.01 1.91 -17.11
C GLN A 97 3.90 1.18 -18.13
N LEU A 98 3.73 1.53 -19.40
CA LEU A 98 4.35 0.86 -20.53
C LEU A 98 5.88 0.97 -20.51
N ILE A 99 6.46 2.12 -20.16
CA ILE A 99 7.92 2.30 -20.07
C ILE A 99 8.48 1.54 -18.87
N GLY A 100 7.75 1.47 -17.75
CA GLY A 100 8.04 0.61 -16.61
C GLY A 100 8.09 -0.87 -17.00
N LEU A 101 7.09 -1.36 -17.73
CA LEU A 101 7.06 -2.73 -18.26
C LEU A 101 8.21 -3.01 -19.23
N LEU A 102 8.50 -2.07 -20.14
CA LEU A 102 9.59 -2.21 -21.10
C LEU A 102 10.96 -2.19 -20.43
N ASN A 103 11.17 -1.33 -19.43
CA ASN A 103 12.37 -1.33 -18.60
C ASN A 103 12.51 -2.64 -17.81
N GLY A 104 11.43 -3.13 -17.19
CA GLY A 104 11.42 -4.39 -16.43
C GLY A 104 11.76 -5.63 -17.26
N ASN A 105 11.54 -5.59 -18.58
CA ASN A 105 11.91 -6.65 -19.53
C ASN A 105 13.22 -6.36 -20.30
N ASN A 106 14.00 -5.36 -19.88
CA ASN A 106 15.22 -4.87 -20.56
C ASN A 106 14.99 -4.52 -22.04
N ALA A 107 13.79 -4.09 -22.41
CA ALA A 107 13.36 -4.03 -23.80
C ALA A 107 14.14 -3.00 -24.62
N PHE A 108 14.49 -1.85 -24.02
CA PHE A 108 15.30 -0.80 -24.65
C PHE A 108 16.75 -1.20 -24.95
N GLN A 109 17.24 -2.27 -24.31
CA GLN A 109 18.59 -2.82 -24.55
C GLN A 109 18.57 -3.97 -25.56
N ASN A 110 17.49 -4.77 -25.54
CA ASN A 110 17.41 -6.04 -26.26
C ASN A 110 16.65 -5.96 -27.60
N TYR A 111 15.77 -4.97 -27.79
CA TYR A 111 14.94 -4.83 -29.00
C TYR A 111 15.06 -3.44 -29.60
N THR A 112 15.00 -3.36 -30.93
CA THR A 112 15.15 -2.09 -31.69
C THR A 112 13.82 -1.40 -31.96
N SER A 113 12.70 -2.09 -31.81
CA SER A 113 11.36 -1.54 -32.05
C SER A 113 10.28 -2.32 -31.30
N ILE A 114 9.19 -1.64 -31.00
CA ILE A 114 7.94 -2.21 -30.49
C ILE A 114 6.83 -1.97 -31.52
N THR A 115 5.91 -2.92 -31.65
CA THR A 115 4.79 -2.86 -32.59
C THR A 115 3.47 -2.96 -31.85
N PHE A 116 2.56 -2.02 -32.09
CA PHE A 116 1.20 -2.02 -31.57
C PHE A 116 0.25 -2.33 -32.73
N THR A 117 -0.52 -3.40 -32.61
CA THR A 117 -1.65 -3.71 -33.51
C THR A 117 -2.93 -3.40 -32.76
N ILE A 118 -3.71 -2.47 -33.28
CA ILE A 118 -4.94 -1.95 -32.68
C ILE A 118 -6.11 -2.37 -33.55
N ASP A 119 -6.97 -3.23 -33.03
CA ASP A 119 -8.23 -3.61 -33.66
C ASP A 119 -9.39 -2.86 -33.00
N VAL A 120 -10.14 -2.09 -33.79
CA VAL A 120 -11.32 -1.35 -33.35
C VAL A 120 -12.53 -1.77 -34.14
N THR A 121 -13.63 -2.08 -33.44
CA THR A 121 -14.96 -2.11 -34.07
C THR A 121 -15.68 -0.83 -33.70
N LEU A 122 -16.18 -0.12 -34.71
CA LEU A 122 -16.92 1.11 -34.59
C LEU A 122 -18.42 0.84 -34.36
N GLN A 123 -19.15 1.82 -33.84
CA GLN A 123 -20.60 1.73 -33.57
C GLN A 123 -21.46 1.41 -34.82
N ASN A 124 -20.94 1.59 -36.04
CA ASN A 124 -21.58 1.17 -37.30
C ASN A 124 -21.23 -0.29 -37.70
N GLN A 125 -20.64 -1.07 -36.81
CA GLN A 125 -20.16 -2.46 -37.02
C GLN A 125 -19.02 -2.61 -38.05
N GLN A 126 -18.35 -1.52 -38.43
CA GLN A 126 -17.14 -1.55 -39.24
C GLN A 126 -15.93 -1.84 -38.35
N THR A 127 -15.09 -2.79 -38.73
CA THR A 127 -13.84 -3.11 -38.04
C THR A 127 -12.64 -2.53 -38.80
N GLU A 128 -11.73 -1.90 -38.07
CA GLU A 128 -10.51 -1.27 -38.58
C GLU A 128 -9.30 -1.77 -37.78
N THR A 129 -8.21 -2.12 -38.47
CA THR A 129 -6.93 -2.51 -37.84
C THR A 129 -5.87 -1.46 -38.17
N GLN A 130 -5.26 -0.88 -37.14
CA GLN A 130 -4.13 0.04 -37.26
C GLN A 130 -2.85 -0.60 -36.69
N VAL A 131 -1.74 -0.49 -37.42
CA VAL A 131 -0.41 -0.91 -36.93
C VAL A 131 0.47 0.33 -36.71
N ILE A 132 0.91 0.53 -35.47
CA ILE A 132 1.86 1.59 -35.09
C ILE A 132 3.18 0.91 -34.73
N LYS A 133 4.28 1.29 -35.39
CA LYS A 133 5.62 0.79 -35.07
C LYS A 133 6.52 1.92 -34.59
N VAL A 134 7.21 1.68 -33.48
CA VAL A 134 7.96 2.69 -32.74
C VAL A 134 9.36 2.16 -32.46
N CYS A 135 10.41 2.95 -32.70
CA CYS A 135 11.76 2.52 -32.35
C CYS A 135 12.00 2.61 -30.83
N LEU A 136 12.84 1.72 -30.32
CA LEU A 136 13.31 1.72 -28.94
C LEU A 136 14.79 2.11 -28.92
N GLN A 137 15.17 2.96 -27.96
CA GLN A 137 16.54 3.44 -27.80
C GLN A 137 16.92 3.44 -26.31
N GLN A 138 18.07 2.88 -25.97
CA GLN A 138 18.66 3.03 -24.64
C GLN A 138 19.41 4.37 -24.56
N GLU A 139 18.91 5.30 -23.75
CA GLU A 139 19.60 6.54 -23.40
C GLU A 139 20.50 6.33 -22.17
N ALA A 140 21.73 6.84 -22.28
CA ALA A 140 22.66 6.93 -21.17
C ALA A 140 22.38 8.22 -20.38
N SER A 141 21.95 8.08 -19.13
CA SER A 141 21.70 9.22 -18.25
C SER A 141 23.00 10.00 -17.98
N GLN A 142 23.09 11.25 -18.45
CA GLN A 142 24.22 12.12 -18.16
C GLN A 142 24.25 12.52 -16.68
N GLU A 143 25.32 12.13 -15.98
CA GLU A 143 25.52 12.44 -14.57
C GLU A 143 25.97 13.89 -14.38
N ILE A 144 25.30 14.64 -13.48
CA ILE A 144 25.88 15.85 -12.89
C ILE A 144 26.65 15.45 -11.64
N VAL A 145 27.97 15.63 -11.70
CA VAL A 145 28.92 15.23 -10.66
C VAL A 145 28.71 16.00 -9.36
N ALA A 146 28.25 15.29 -8.32
CA ALA A 146 28.40 15.68 -6.92
C ALA A 146 28.78 14.43 -6.10
N SER A 147 29.57 14.62 -5.04
CA SER A 147 30.41 13.56 -4.47
C SER A 147 29.69 12.48 -3.66
N SER A 148 30.38 11.34 -3.52
CA SER A 148 30.02 10.09 -2.82
C SER A 148 28.97 9.22 -3.51
N GLY A 149 29.40 8.00 -3.88
CA GLY A 149 28.57 7.06 -4.63
C GLY A 149 27.34 6.62 -3.85
N LYS A 150 26.17 6.78 -4.48
CA LYS A 150 24.93 6.09 -4.12
C LYS A 150 24.33 5.48 -5.36
N GLN A 151 24.24 4.15 -5.39
CA GLN A 151 23.31 3.45 -6.28
C GLN A 151 21.94 4.12 -6.22
N LYS A 152 21.28 4.27 -7.37
CA LYS A 152 19.88 4.65 -7.45
C LYS A 152 19.09 3.57 -6.68
N ARG A 153 18.58 3.92 -5.50
CA ARG A 153 17.91 2.96 -4.61
C ARG A 153 16.62 2.50 -5.26
N GLU A 154 16.47 1.18 -5.43
CA GLU A 154 15.31 0.54 -6.06
C GLU A 154 14.13 0.34 -5.08
N PHE A 155 14.17 1.04 -3.94
CA PHE A 155 13.25 0.90 -2.83
C PHE A 155 13.14 2.19 -2.00
N ILE A 156 12.04 2.29 -1.27
CA ILE A 156 11.74 3.37 -0.33
C ILE A 156 12.14 2.92 1.08
N GLU A 157 12.84 3.76 1.83
CA GLU A 157 13.19 3.50 3.23
C GLU A 157 12.11 4.04 4.17
N ILE A 158 11.42 3.14 4.89
CA ILE A 158 10.44 3.47 5.92
C ILE A 158 11.05 3.22 7.32
N PRO A 159 11.38 4.29 8.06
CA PRO A 159 12.02 4.15 9.37
C PRO A 159 10.99 4.02 10.49
N VAL A 160 10.95 2.86 11.14
CA VAL A 160 9.99 2.51 12.22
C VAL A 160 10.67 2.46 13.59
N SER A 161 10.03 3.03 14.61
CA SER A 161 10.48 2.91 16.01
C SER A 161 9.89 1.67 16.68
N PHE A 162 10.60 1.08 17.63
CA PHE A 162 10.12 -0.10 18.36
C PHE A 162 10.35 -0.02 19.87
N ALA A 163 9.44 -0.65 20.59
CA ALA A 163 9.65 -1.14 21.96
C ALA A 163 9.37 -2.65 21.98
N THR A 164 10.19 -3.43 22.67
CA THR A 164 10.04 -4.88 22.72
C THR A 164 10.55 -5.48 24.02
N ASP A 165 9.80 -6.42 24.58
CA ASP A 165 10.18 -7.28 25.71
C ASP A 165 10.52 -8.71 25.25
N ARG A 166 10.97 -8.83 23.99
CA ARG A 166 11.65 -10.01 23.44
C ARG A 166 13.13 -10.04 23.81
N ASN A 167 13.68 -11.23 23.95
CA ASN A 167 15.12 -11.42 24.12
C ASN A 167 15.88 -11.02 22.83
N ASN A 168 16.88 -10.16 22.94
CA ASN A 168 17.87 -9.97 21.89
C ASN A 168 18.75 -11.23 21.78
N THR A 169 18.76 -11.87 20.61
CA THR A 169 19.53 -13.10 20.33
C THR A 169 21.00 -12.81 20.02
N ASN A 170 21.32 -11.56 19.70
CA ASN A 170 22.56 -11.12 19.07
C ASN A 170 22.86 -11.72 17.67
N ASN A 171 21.93 -12.45 17.04
CA ASN A 171 22.12 -12.99 15.67
C ASN A 171 22.50 -11.86 14.69
N SER A 172 23.45 -12.10 13.79
CA SER A 172 23.83 -11.18 12.72
C SER A 172 22.66 -10.86 11.79
N ASP A 173 21.79 -11.82 11.50
CA ASP A 173 20.54 -11.56 10.76
C ASP A 173 19.63 -10.64 11.59
N LEU A 174 19.15 -9.56 10.95
CA LEU A 174 18.24 -8.62 11.58
C LEU A 174 16.85 -9.22 11.77
N ASN A 175 16.43 -10.15 10.91
CA ASN A 175 15.16 -10.88 11.02
C ASN A 175 15.10 -11.71 12.32
N GLU A 176 16.23 -12.29 12.72
CA GLU A 176 16.36 -13.09 13.95
C GLU A 176 16.89 -12.33 15.17
N ARG A 177 17.12 -11.00 15.06
CA ARG A 177 17.75 -10.20 16.13
C ARG A 177 17.01 -10.27 17.46
N PHE A 178 15.68 -10.42 17.43
CA PHE A 178 14.84 -10.55 18.62
C PHE A 178 14.00 -11.83 18.53
N GLY A 179 14.18 -12.70 19.53
CA GLY A 179 13.57 -14.01 19.58
C GLY A 179 12.17 -14.03 20.19
N ALA A 180 11.78 -15.20 20.69
CA ALA A 180 10.47 -15.46 21.27
C ALA A 180 10.48 -15.67 22.79
N LYS A 181 11.62 -15.43 23.48
CA LYS A 181 11.70 -15.48 24.94
C LYS A 181 11.43 -14.11 25.54
N ARG A 182 10.85 -14.09 26.73
CA ARG A 182 10.60 -12.90 27.56
C ARG A 182 11.93 -12.25 27.99
N SER A 183 11.94 -10.91 28.08
CA SER A 183 13.11 -10.10 28.45
C SER A 183 12.67 -8.74 28.99
N GLU A 184 13.58 -8.02 29.66
CA GLU A 184 13.38 -6.60 29.96
C GLU A 184 13.11 -5.76 28.71
N LEU A 185 12.33 -4.69 28.86
CA LEU A 185 11.88 -3.81 27.79
C LEU A 185 13.06 -3.06 27.12
N GLN A 186 13.20 -3.25 25.81
CA GLN A 186 14.25 -2.68 24.97
C GLN A 186 13.66 -1.75 23.90
N TYR A 187 14.44 -0.75 23.49
CA TYR A 187 14.01 0.29 22.53
C TYR A 187 14.95 0.38 21.33
N GLY A 188 14.44 0.91 20.23
CA GLY A 188 15.29 1.26 19.09
C GLY A 188 14.51 1.74 17.87
N ARG A 189 15.24 1.82 16.76
CA ARG A 189 14.70 2.18 15.44
C ARG A 189 15.23 1.21 14.39
N ILE A 190 14.38 0.88 13.43
CA ILE A 190 14.66 0.04 12.27
C ILE A 190 14.43 0.88 11.02
N VAL A 191 15.16 0.57 9.94
CA VAL A 191 14.80 1.02 8.60
C VAL A 191 14.34 -0.20 7.81
N VAL A 192 13.13 -0.17 7.29
CA VAL A 192 12.57 -1.19 6.39
C VAL A 192 12.61 -0.66 4.96
N SER A 193 13.08 -1.46 4.00
CA SER A 193 12.87 -1.17 2.57
C SER A 193 11.47 -1.60 2.14
N ILE A 194 10.85 -0.84 1.25
CA ILE A 194 9.63 -1.20 0.52
C ILE A 194 9.94 -1.09 -0.99
N PRO A 195 9.76 -2.15 -1.78
CA PRO A 195 10.07 -2.13 -3.20
C PRO A 195 9.13 -1.17 -3.95
N TYR A 196 9.57 -0.59 -5.08
CA TYR A 196 8.66 0.25 -5.89
C TYR A 196 7.49 -0.52 -6.51
N THR A 197 7.58 -1.86 -6.56
CA THR A 197 6.52 -2.78 -7.00
C THR A 197 5.51 -3.14 -5.90
N HIS A 198 5.59 -2.49 -4.72
CA HIS A 198 4.76 -2.82 -3.56
C HIS A 198 3.26 -2.75 -3.85
N THR A 199 2.53 -3.77 -3.39
CA THR A 199 1.07 -3.86 -3.52
C THR A 199 0.40 -3.52 -2.18
N LEU A 200 -0.60 -2.62 -2.21
CA LEU A 200 -1.32 -2.17 -1.01
C LEU A 200 -1.85 -3.37 -0.20
N GLY A 201 -1.46 -3.47 1.07
CA GLY A 201 -1.85 -4.54 1.99
C GLY A 201 -0.86 -5.71 2.10
N GLU A 202 -0.02 -5.93 1.10
CA GLU A 202 0.90 -7.07 1.05
C GLU A 202 2.15 -6.88 1.91
N ILE A 203 2.87 -7.96 2.18
CA ILE A 203 4.25 -7.90 2.69
C ILE A 203 5.09 -8.76 1.76
N GLU A 204 5.79 -8.15 0.81
CA GLU A 204 6.58 -8.89 -0.17
C GLU A 204 7.76 -9.58 0.51
N ARG A 205 7.73 -10.91 0.59
CA ARG A 205 8.85 -11.75 1.08
C ARG A 205 9.23 -12.77 0.01
N PRO A 206 10.48 -13.27 -0.01
CA PRO A 206 10.90 -14.33 -0.93
C PRO A 206 9.96 -15.52 -0.85
N SER A 207 9.51 -16.01 -2.00
CA SER A 207 8.69 -17.20 -2.08
C SER A 207 9.40 -18.32 -2.85
N TYR A 208 9.50 -19.50 -2.23
CA TYR A 208 9.95 -20.72 -2.90
C TYR A 208 9.10 -21.06 -4.13
N TRP A 209 7.81 -20.71 -4.13
CA TRP A 209 6.91 -20.87 -5.28
C TRP A 209 7.24 -19.91 -6.44
N ARG A 210 7.90 -18.78 -6.14
CA ARG A 210 8.47 -17.84 -7.12
C ARG A 210 9.95 -18.12 -7.41
N LEU A 211 10.51 -19.21 -6.87
CA LEU A 211 11.93 -19.57 -6.94
C LEU A 211 12.88 -18.49 -6.37
N GLU A 212 12.41 -17.74 -5.38
CA GLU A 212 13.19 -16.71 -4.68
C GLU A 212 13.81 -17.30 -3.40
N PHE A 213 15.12 -17.50 -3.41
CA PHE A 213 15.87 -18.14 -2.31
C PHE A 213 16.63 -17.14 -1.41
N SER A 214 16.55 -15.85 -1.70
CA SER A 214 17.23 -14.77 -0.96
C SER A 214 16.35 -13.52 -0.91
N GLU A 215 16.47 -12.75 0.17
CA GLU A 215 15.86 -11.41 0.25
C GLU A 215 16.54 -10.45 -0.74
N ASP A 216 15.75 -9.60 -1.39
CA ASP A 216 16.15 -8.67 -2.46
C ASP A 216 15.32 -7.39 -2.28
N PRO A 217 15.92 -6.24 -1.93
CA PRO A 217 15.15 -5.07 -1.51
C PRO A 217 14.42 -4.39 -2.68
N SER A 218 14.75 -4.73 -3.94
CA SER A 218 14.03 -4.27 -5.13
C SER A 218 12.67 -4.99 -5.32
N LYS A 219 12.49 -6.14 -4.66
CA LYS A 219 11.29 -7.01 -4.76
C LYS A 219 10.63 -7.31 -3.42
N HIS A 220 11.34 -7.10 -2.31
CA HIS A 220 10.95 -7.57 -0.98
C HIS A 220 11.08 -6.49 0.10
N MET A 221 10.20 -6.55 1.07
CA MET A 221 10.34 -5.82 2.31
C MET A 221 11.46 -6.44 3.16
N MET A 222 12.47 -5.64 3.51
CA MET A 222 13.66 -6.10 4.25
C MET A 222 14.06 -5.13 5.34
N MET A 223 14.64 -5.63 6.44
CA MET A 223 15.27 -4.77 7.43
C MET A 223 16.66 -4.36 6.95
N GLN A 224 16.81 -3.07 6.61
CA GLN A 224 18.05 -2.46 6.12
C GLN A 224 19.01 -2.13 7.26
N SER A 225 18.48 -1.76 8.43
CA SER A 225 19.29 -1.50 9.62
C SER A 225 18.45 -1.58 10.90
N LEU A 226 19.12 -1.87 12.02
CA LEU A 226 18.53 -1.87 13.35
C LEU A 226 19.47 -1.17 14.34
N LYS A 227 18.99 -0.11 14.99
CA LYS A 227 19.73 0.64 16.01
C LYS A 227 18.99 0.58 17.34
N LYS A 228 19.54 -0.17 18.29
CA LYS A 228 19.11 -0.14 19.70
C LYS A 228 19.39 1.24 20.32
N GLN A 229 18.53 1.64 21.24
CA GLN A 229 18.61 2.91 21.96
C GLN A 229 18.33 2.69 23.45
N ASN A 230 18.90 3.53 24.32
CA ASN A 230 18.38 3.68 25.67
C ASN A 230 17.02 4.41 25.63
N LYS A 231 16.30 4.39 26.75
CA LYS A 231 14.94 4.91 26.87
C LYS A 231 14.88 6.42 26.65
N GLU A 232 15.86 7.14 27.18
CA GLU A 232 15.97 8.60 27.19
C GLU A 232 16.20 9.12 25.76
N ASP A 233 17.18 8.57 25.05
CA ASP A 233 17.48 8.89 23.66
C ASP A 233 16.34 8.50 22.71
N PHE A 234 15.69 7.36 22.96
CA PHE A 234 14.55 6.91 22.16
C PHE A 234 13.42 7.94 22.19
N PHE A 235 12.95 8.32 23.38
CA PHE A 235 11.85 9.29 23.50
C PHE A 235 12.25 10.71 23.10
N LYS A 236 13.49 11.15 23.40
CA LYS A 236 14.01 12.45 22.97
C LYS A 236 13.99 12.57 21.43
N GLN A 237 14.58 11.61 20.73
CA GLN A 237 14.65 11.65 19.27
C GLN A 237 13.28 11.42 18.62
N MET A 238 12.39 10.66 19.27
CA MET A 238 10.99 10.50 18.84
C MET A 238 10.23 11.82 18.90
N LYS A 239 10.30 12.54 20.02
CA LYS A 239 9.74 13.89 20.17
C LYS A 239 10.27 14.85 19.11
N GLU A 240 11.59 14.86 18.87
CA GLU A 240 12.22 15.68 17.82
C GLU A 240 11.66 15.38 16.43
N ARG A 241 11.47 14.09 16.06
CA ARG A 241 10.85 13.72 14.78
C ARG A 241 9.38 14.11 14.69
N ILE A 242 8.58 13.82 15.71
CA ILE A 242 7.15 14.14 15.76
C ILE A 242 6.91 15.65 15.63
N SER A 243 7.76 16.48 16.25
CA SER A 243 7.66 17.94 16.15
C SER A 243 7.82 18.48 14.72
N LYS A 244 8.58 17.77 13.87
CA LYS A 244 8.87 18.11 12.47
C LYS A 244 7.86 17.46 11.51
N ASN A 245 7.46 16.22 11.78
CA ASN A 245 6.70 15.37 10.87
C ASN A 245 5.28 15.13 11.39
N GLY A 246 4.31 15.87 10.86
CA GLY A 246 2.87 15.63 11.09
C GLY A 246 2.32 15.80 12.51
N LYS A 247 3.16 15.99 13.54
CA LYS A 247 2.79 16.09 14.98
C LYS A 247 1.93 14.93 15.46
N SER A 248 2.04 13.80 14.79
CA SER A 248 1.20 12.62 14.95
C SER A 248 2.08 11.38 15.10
N THR A 249 1.58 10.37 15.80
CA THR A 249 2.28 9.10 16.00
C THR A 249 1.25 7.97 16.10
N PHE A 250 1.58 6.78 15.61
CA PHE A 250 0.76 5.59 15.85
C PHE A 250 1.57 4.49 16.54
N LEU A 251 0.90 3.74 17.42
CA LEU A 251 1.43 2.53 18.01
C LEU A 251 0.71 1.31 17.44
N PHE A 252 1.42 0.42 16.78
CA PHE A 252 0.92 -0.89 16.35
C PHE A 252 1.29 -1.98 17.36
N VAL A 253 0.33 -2.81 17.76
CA VAL A 253 0.51 -3.99 18.61
C VAL A 253 0.07 -5.23 17.83
N HIS A 254 1.01 -6.11 17.50
CA HIS A 254 0.75 -7.25 16.63
C HIS A 254 -0.05 -8.38 17.31
N GLY A 255 -0.60 -9.28 16.50
CA GLY A 255 -1.30 -10.49 16.94
C GLY A 255 -0.39 -11.67 17.33
N TYR A 256 -1.02 -12.83 17.51
CA TYR A 256 -0.37 -14.14 17.69
C TYR A 256 0.38 -14.57 16.40
N ASN A 257 1.31 -15.53 16.52
CA ASN A 257 2.03 -16.07 15.36
C ASN A 257 2.72 -14.97 14.50
N VAL A 258 3.37 -14.02 15.18
CA VAL A 258 4.12 -12.91 14.56
C VAL A 258 5.55 -12.85 15.12
N SER A 259 6.54 -12.78 14.24
CA SER A 259 7.94 -12.53 14.64
C SER A 259 8.20 -11.04 14.89
N PHE A 260 9.39 -10.70 15.39
CA PHE A 260 9.79 -9.29 15.50
C PHE A 260 9.92 -8.63 14.11
N ALA A 261 10.41 -9.37 13.11
CA ALA A 261 10.56 -8.91 11.74
C ALA A 261 9.20 -8.59 11.11
N ASP A 262 8.24 -9.51 11.21
CA ASP A 262 6.91 -9.32 10.61
C ASP A 262 6.13 -8.17 11.26
N ALA A 263 6.34 -7.94 12.57
CA ALA A 263 5.82 -6.75 13.24
C ALA A 263 6.42 -5.44 12.69
N ALA A 264 7.73 -5.42 12.40
CA ALA A 264 8.40 -4.27 11.77
C ALA A 264 7.91 -4.05 10.33
N PHE A 265 7.77 -5.13 9.54
CA PHE A 265 7.27 -5.08 8.16
C PHE A 265 5.82 -4.60 8.10
N ARG A 266 4.91 -5.19 8.89
CA ARG A 266 3.51 -4.75 8.94
C ARG A 266 3.38 -3.29 9.36
N THR A 267 4.23 -2.82 10.28
CA THR A 267 4.27 -1.40 10.68
C THR A 267 4.75 -0.49 9.55
N ALA A 268 5.76 -0.91 8.79
CA ALA A 268 6.26 -0.15 7.65
C ALA A 268 5.23 -0.09 6.51
N GLN A 269 4.58 -1.20 6.18
CA GLN A 269 3.49 -1.28 5.20
C GLN A 269 2.30 -0.39 5.59
N ILE A 270 1.80 -0.49 6.84
CA ILE A 270 0.76 0.42 7.37
C ILE A 270 1.17 1.89 7.22
N THR A 271 2.43 2.23 7.47
CA THR A 271 2.93 3.60 7.32
C THR A 271 2.88 4.06 5.86
N PHE A 272 3.28 3.20 4.93
CA PHE A 272 3.37 3.50 3.51
C PHE A 272 2.00 3.62 2.85
N ASP A 273 1.14 2.62 3.04
CA ASP A 273 -0.20 2.55 2.43
C ASP A 273 -1.11 3.67 2.90
N LEU A 274 -1.07 3.96 4.21
CA LEU A 274 -1.80 5.09 4.79
C LEU A 274 -1.10 6.43 4.56
N ARG A 275 0.02 6.46 3.83
CA ARG A 275 0.87 7.65 3.58
C ARG A 275 1.10 8.46 4.86
N PHE A 276 1.33 7.77 5.98
CA PHE A 276 1.28 8.35 7.31
C PHE A 276 2.49 9.25 7.54
N SER A 277 2.25 10.56 7.65
CA SER A 277 3.29 11.59 7.78
C SER A 277 3.80 11.80 9.22
N GLY A 278 3.32 11.01 10.18
CA GLY A 278 3.77 11.02 11.57
C GLY A 278 4.92 10.03 11.84
N GLU A 279 5.19 9.79 13.12
CA GLU A 279 6.12 8.74 13.55
C GLU A 279 5.39 7.38 13.68
N PRO A 280 5.83 6.33 12.97
CA PRO A 280 5.32 4.98 13.18
C PRO A 280 6.09 4.25 14.29
N VAL A 281 5.36 3.61 15.19
CA VAL A 281 5.91 2.87 16.33
C VAL A 281 5.24 1.51 16.45
N PHE A 282 5.97 0.47 16.83
CA PHE A 282 5.38 -0.82 17.19
C PHE A 282 5.83 -1.34 18.55
N TYR A 283 4.92 -2.03 19.24
CA TYR A 283 5.22 -2.84 20.40
C TYR A 283 5.30 -4.31 19.96
N SER A 284 6.47 -4.92 20.14
CA SER A 284 6.65 -6.34 19.86
C SER A 284 6.81 -7.17 21.12
N TRP A 285 5.73 -7.89 21.46
CA TRP A 285 5.68 -8.84 22.58
C TRP A 285 6.16 -10.22 22.13
N PRO A 286 6.59 -11.14 23.02
CA PRO A 286 7.27 -12.38 22.65
C PRO A 286 6.32 -13.47 22.14
N SER A 287 5.59 -13.21 21.06
CA SER A 287 4.90 -14.25 20.30
C SER A 287 5.93 -15.24 19.73
N GLN A 288 5.54 -16.51 19.72
CA GLN A 288 6.37 -17.64 19.27
C GLN A 288 6.56 -17.70 17.76
N ALA A 289 5.85 -16.88 16.96
CA ALA A 289 5.85 -16.97 15.50
C ALA A 289 5.55 -18.40 15.00
N SER A 290 4.66 -19.10 15.72
CA SER A 290 4.25 -20.47 15.42
C SER A 290 2.74 -20.63 15.57
N THR A 291 2.12 -21.29 14.59
CA THR A 291 0.68 -21.59 14.57
C THR A 291 0.25 -22.60 15.64
N THR A 292 1.19 -23.42 16.14
CA THR A 292 0.93 -24.45 17.16
C THR A 292 1.10 -23.96 18.60
N SER A 293 1.73 -22.80 18.81
CA SER A 293 2.13 -22.30 20.13
C SER A 293 1.11 -21.34 20.78
N TYR A 294 -0.16 -21.46 20.40
CA TYR A 294 -1.22 -20.49 20.74
C TYR A 294 -1.33 -20.20 22.26
N THR A 295 -1.31 -21.21 23.12
CA THR A 295 -1.42 -21.03 24.59
C THR A 295 -0.17 -20.41 25.22
N VAL A 296 1.00 -20.57 24.57
CA VAL A 296 2.23 -19.87 24.97
C VAL A 296 2.14 -18.40 24.64
N ASP A 297 1.58 -18.07 23.46
CA ASP A 297 1.28 -16.71 23.04
C ASP A 297 0.29 -16.03 23.99
N GLU A 298 -0.76 -16.71 24.43
CA GLU A 298 -1.70 -16.21 25.45
C GLU A 298 -1.01 -15.88 26.78
N ALA A 299 -0.17 -16.78 27.28
CA ALA A 299 0.59 -16.55 28.50
C ALA A 299 1.62 -15.41 28.35
N ASN A 300 2.14 -15.19 27.14
CA ASN A 300 3.13 -14.16 26.83
C ASN A 300 2.50 -12.77 26.69
N ILE A 301 1.37 -12.62 26.00
CA ILE A 301 0.67 -11.32 25.92
C ILE A 301 0.16 -10.85 27.28
N GLU A 302 -0.33 -11.78 28.11
CA GLU A 302 -0.74 -11.51 29.48
C GLU A 302 0.44 -10.98 30.30
N TRP A 303 1.59 -11.67 30.26
CA TRP A 303 2.82 -11.21 30.92
C TRP A 303 3.32 -9.85 30.42
N SER A 304 3.31 -9.63 29.09
CA SER A 304 3.73 -8.37 28.47
C SER A 304 2.83 -7.19 28.79
N THR A 305 1.63 -7.39 29.33
CA THR A 305 0.70 -6.31 29.70
C THR A 305 1.37 -5.29 30.65
N TYR A 306 2.17 -5.75 31.62
CA TYR A 306 2.89 -4.87 32.54
C TYR A 306 3.89 -3.96 31.83
N ASN A 307 4.73 -4.54 30.96
CA ASN A 307 5.72 -3.80 30.17
C ASN A 307 5.05 -2.85 29.17
N MET A 308 3.95 -3.29 28.56
CA MET A 308 3.15 -2.49 27.62
C MET A 308 2.49 -1.30 28.32
N LYS A 309 1.97 -1.47 29.55
CA LYS A 309 1.45 -0.36 30.38
C LYS A 309 2.53 0.69 30.66
N ASN A 310 3.70 0.24 31.09
CA ASN A 310 4.85 1.12 31.35
C ASN A 310 5.27 1.87 30.07
N PHE A 311 5.37 1.16 28.95
CA PHE A 311 5.64 1.78 27.65
C PHE A 311 4.58 2.83 27.27
N LEU A 312 3.29 2.50 27.37
CA LEU A 312 2.19 3.42 27.08
C LEU A 312 2.25 4.68 27.94
N LYS A 313 2.57 4.55 29.23
CA LYS A 313 2.76 5.70 30.14
C LYS A 313 3.86 6.64 29.63
N ASP A 314 5.02 6.11 29.27
CA ASP A 314 6.11 6.92 28.69
C ASP A 314 5.74 7.48 27.31
N TYR A 315 5.05 6.71 26.47
CA TYR A 315 4.65 7.09 25.12
C TYR A 315 3.61 8.24 25.09
N LEU A 316 2.62 8.20 25.98
CA LEU A 316 1.63 9.28 26.11
C LEU A 316 2.19 10.55 26.77
N THR A 317 3.28 10.44 27.54
CA THR A 317 3.86 11.58 28.27
C THR A 317 5.05 12.24 27.57
N LYS A 318 5.98 11.46 27.00
CA LYS A 318 7.28 11.95 26.53
C LYS A 318 7.36 12.30 25.04
N THR A 319 6.42 11.80 24.21
CA THR A 319 6.42 12.06 22.77
C THR A 319 5.99 13.48 22.39
N GLU A 320 5.17 14.12 23.24
CA GLU A 320 4.51 15.41 22.99
C GLU A 320 3.74 15.48 21.65
N ALA A 321 3.33 14.32 21.13
CA ALA A 321 2.46 14.26 19.96
C ALA A 321 1.13 14.97 20.21
N LYS A 322 0.60 15.62 19.16
CA LYS A 322 -0.75 16.17 19.16
C LYS A 322 -1.80 15.09 18.91
N ASN A 323 -1.49 14.14 18.02
CA ASN A 323 -2.36 13.01 17.72
C ASN A 323 -1.66 11.69 18.04
N ILE A 324 -2.30 10.83 18.81
CA ILE A 324 -1.81 9.50 19.16
C ILE A 324 -2.88 8.48 18.79
N TYR A 325 -2.57 7.66 17.78
CA TYR A 325 -3.39 6.56 17.33
C TYR A 325 -2.87 5.26 17.95
N LEU A 326 -3.76 4.44 18.52
CA LEU A 326 -3.40 3.13 19.07
C LEU A 326 -4.08 2.05 18.25
N VAL A 327 -3.30 1.15 17.66
CA VAL A 327 -3.76 0.10 16.75
C VAL A 327 -3.33 -1.25 17.32
N ALA A 328 -4.28 -2.16 17.57
CA ALA A 328 -3.96 -3.53 17.97
C ALA A 328 -4.65 -4.54 17.07
N HIS A 329 -3.93 -5.62 16.72
CA HIS A 329 -4.42 -6.69 15.87
C HIS A 329 -4.56 -8.00 16.65
N SER A 330 -5.65 -8.74 16.40
CA SER A 330 -5.88 -10.10 16.91
C SER A 330 -5.60 -10.19 18.42
N MET A 331 -4.73 -11.10 18.86
CA MET A 331 -4.38 -11.32 20.26
C MET A 331 -3.71 -10.11 20.93
N GLY A 332 -3.07 -9.21 20.18
CA GLY A 332 -2.48 -7.97 20.70
C GLY A 332 -3.50 -7.06 21.39
N ASN A 333 -4.79 -7.17 21.00
CA ASN A 333 -5.88 -6.46 21.66
C ASN A 333 -6.04 -6.86 23.14
N ARG A 334 -5.71 -8.11 23.53
CA ARG A 334 -5.75 -8.55 24.94
C ARG A 334 -4.84 -7.68 25.80
N GLY A 335 -3.58 -7.54 25.38
CA GLY A 335 -2.57 -6.73 26.08
C GLY A 335 -2.90 -5.24 26.03
N LEU A 336 -3.20 -4.69 24.84
CA LEU A 336 -3.45 -3.25 24.70
C LEU A 336 -4.65 -2.78 25.53
N THR A 337 -5.79 -3.46 25.43
CA THR A 337 -7.02 -3.03 26.12
C THR A 337 -6.87 -3.11 27.65
N LYS A 338 -6.23 -4.17 28.16
CA LYS A 338 -5.93 -4.32 29.59
C LYS A 338 -4.93 -3.27 30.08
N ALA A 339 -3.81 -3.09 29.38
CA ALA A 339 -2.79 -2.12 29.72
C ALA A 339 -3.34 -0.67 29.73
N LEU A 340 -4.22 -0.32 28.79
CA LEU A 340 -4.90 0.98 28.77
C LEU A 340 -5.89 1.13 29.93
N ILE A 341 -6.70 0.12 30.24
CA ILE A 341 -7.66 0.18 31.36
C ILE A 341 -6.90 0.36 32.69
N GLU A 342 -5.81 -0.37 32.90
CA GLU A 342 -4.94 -0.20 34.07
C GLU A 342 -4.30 1.20 34.09
N LEU A 343 -3.72 1.65 32.98
CA LEU A 343 -3.10 2.98 32.90
C LEU A 343 -4.10 4.10 33.19
N MET A 344 -5.34 4.02 32.72
CA MET A 344 -6.36 5.02 33.01
C MET A 344 -6.93 4.93 34.45
N ASN A 345 -6.70 3.85 35.18
CA ASN A 345 -6.99 3.79 36.62
C ASN A 345 -5.93 4.54 37.42
N GLU A 346 -4.66 4.43 37.02
CA GLU A 346 -3.51 5.08 37.68
C GLU A 346 -3.35 6.55 37.25
N HIS A 347 -3.63 6.84 35.98
CA HIS A 347 -3.32 8.09 35.29
C HIS A 347 -4.47 8.54 34.34
N PRO A 348 -5.67 8.84 34.87
CA PRO A 348 -6.85 9.22 34.08
C PRO A 348 -6.68 10.51 33.26
N GLU A 349 -5.70 11.36 33.59
CA GLU A 349 -5.34 12.57 32.85
C GLU A 349 -4.76 12.27 31.46
N LEU A 350 -4.11 11.11 31.29
CA LEU A 350 -3.43 10.74 30.05
C LEU A 350 -4.40 10.41 28.92
N LYS A 351 -5.68 10.12 29.21
CA LYS A 351 -6.70 9.89 28.18
C LYS A 351 -6.78 11.03 27.17
N ASN A 352 -6.50 12.26 27.60
CA ASN A 352 -6.55 13.46 26.75
C ASN A 352 -5.51 13.45 25.62
N LYS A 353 -4.46 12.62 25.73
CA LYS A 353 -3.41 12.43 24.71
C LYS A 353 -3.80 11.48 23.58
N ILE A 354 -4.79 10.61 23.80
CA ILE A 354 -5.24 9.62 22.82
C ILE A 354 -6.24 10.28 21.85
N THR A 355 -6.08 10.00 20.56
CA THR A 355 -6.96 10.48 19.48
C THR A 355 -8.02 9.44 19.13
N GLU A 356 -7.60 8.20 18.86
CA GLU A 356 -8.44 7.10 18.40
C GLU A 356 -7.80 5.77 18.80
N ILE A 357 -8.63 4.76 19.10
CA ILE A 357 -8.19 3.38 19.34
C ILE A 357 -8.81 2.47 18.29
N ILE A 358 -7.98 1.85 17.46
CA ILE A 358 -8.38 0.91 16.43
C ILE A 358 -8.12 -0.50 16.93
N LEU A 359 -9.21 -1.25 17.13
CA LEU A 359 -9.21 -2.64 17.56
C LEU A 359 -9.50 -3.52 16.33
N ALA A 360 -8.44 -4.04 15.72
CA ALA A 360 -8.51 -4.84 14.50
C ALA A 360 -8.65 -6.34 14.84
N ALA A 361 -9.78 -6.92 14.42
CA ALA A 361 -10.15 -8.33 14.61
C ALA A 361 -9.85 -8.89 16.02
N PRO A 362 -10.38 -8.32 17.13
CA PRO A 362 -9.89 -8.66 18.47
C PRO A 362 -10.13 -10.12 18.88
N ASP A 363 -9.03 -10.80 19.17
CA ASP A 363 -9.04 -12.13 19.79
C ASP A 363 -9.24 -12.01 21.31
N ILE A 364 -10.42 -11.51 21.68
CA ILE A 364 -10.94 -11.40 23.04
C ILE A 364 -12.29 -12.13 23.04
N ASP A 365 -12.65 -12.82 24.12
CA ASP A 365 -13.99 -13.42 24.26
C ASP A 365 -15.09 -12.34 24.12
N ALA A 366 -16.09 -12.59 23.27
CA ALA A 366 -17.10 -11.59 22.94
C ALA A 366 -17.93 -11.16 24.16
N ASP A 367 -18.24 -12.07 25.08
CA ASP A 367 -19.02 -11.77 26.29
C ASP A 367 -18.18 -11.05 27.35
N VAL A 368 -16.89 -11.41 27.49
CA VAL A 368 -15.92 -10.63 28.29
C VAL A 368 -15.74 -9.22 27.72
N PHE A 369 -15.70 -9.07 26.39
CA PHE A 369 -15.60 -7.74 25.78
C PHE A 369 -16.86 -6.89 26.02
N LYS A 370 -18.05 -7.47 25.82
CA LYS A 370 -19.34 -6.81 26.06
C LYS A 370 -19.56 -6.44 27.53
N ARG A 371 -19.21 -7.34 28.47
CA ARG A 371 -19.43 -7.15 29.91
C ARG A 371 -18.38 -6.26 30.56
N ASP A 372 -17.10 -6.52 30.29
CA ASP A 372 -16.01 -5.98 31.10
C ASP A 372 -15.15 -4.93 30.37
N ILE A 373 -14.68 -5.24 29.15
CA ILE A 373 -13.62 -4.44 28.50
C ILE A 373 -14.21 -3.21 27.80
N GLY A 374 -15.18 -3.38 26.91
CA GLY A 374 -15.82 -2.30 26.17
C GLY A 374 -16.36 -1.19 27.09
N PRO A 375 -17.20 -1.51 28.10
CA PRO A 375 -17.70 -0.52 29.05
C PRO A 375 -16.60 0.22 29.84
N LYS A 376 -15.50 -0.46 30.20
CA LYS A 376 -14.35 0.18 30.87
C LYS A 376 -13.58 1.10 29.92
N MET A 377 -13.36 0.70 28.67
CA MET A 377 -12.72 1.56 27.67
C MET A 377 -13.54 2.82 27.40
N ILE A 378 -14.85 2.68 27.15
CA ILE A 378 -15.77 3.79 26.91
C ILE A 378 -15.76 4.77 28.10
N SER A 379 -15.94 4.27 29.33
CA SER A 379 -16.06 5.13 30.52
C SER A 379 -14.75 5.75 31.00
N LYS A 380 -13.62 5.04 30.90
CA LYS A 380 -12.32 5.51 31.43
C LYS A 380 -11.54 6.33 30.41
N ILE A 381 -11.50 5.87 29.16
CA ILE A 381 -10.74 6.51 28.09
C ILE A 381 -11.56 7.66 27.50
N GLY A 382 -12.86 7.45 27.22
CA GLY A 382 -13.76 8.50 26.71
C GLY A 382 -13.30 9.11 25.38
N LYS A 383 -12.53 8.36 24.60
CA LYS A 383 -12.07 8.70 23.25
C LYS A 383 -12.73 7.79 22.22
N PRO A 384 -12.73 8.18 20.94
CA PRO A 384 -13.09 7.29 19.85
C PRO A 384 -12.43 5.90 19.93
N ILE A 385 -13.26 4.88 19.69
CA ILE A 385 -12.86 3.48 19.57
C ILE A 385 -13.54 2.93 18.32
N THR A 386 -12.74 2.35 17.43
CA THR A 386 -13.20 1.73 16.19
C THR A 386 -12.86 0.24 16.22
N LEU A 387 -13.85 -0.61 16.06
CA LEU A 387 -13.76 -2.07 16.15
C LEU A 387 -13.98 -2.69 14.77
N TYR A 388 -12.91 -3.16 14.12
CA TYR A 388 -13.02 -3.89 12.86
C TYR A 388 -13.23 -5.38 13.15
N VAL A 389 -14.26 -5.96 12.53
CA VAL A 389 -14.64 -7.38 12.65
C VAL A 389 -14.71 -8.05 11.27
N SER A 390 -14.55 -9.37 11.20
CA SER A 390 -14.72 -10.14 9.96
C SER A 390 -15.29 -11.54 10.23
N SER A 391 -16.04 -12.11 9.29
CA SER A 391 -16.42 -13.53 9.28
C SER A 391 -15.34 -14.43 8.71
N ASP A 392 -14.39 -13.84 7.98
CA ASP A 392 -13.47 -14.55 7.10
C ASP A 392 -12.08 -14.71 7.75
N ASP A 393 -11.94 -14.26 8.99
CA ASP A 393 -10.68 -14.32 9.75
C ASP A 393 -10.40 -15.74 10.28
N LEU A 394 -9.54 -16.43 9.54
CA LEU A 394 -9.03 -17.76 9.89
C LEU A 394 -8.37 -17.83 11.28
N ALA A 395 -7.78 -16.73 11.78
CA ALA A 395 -7.20 -16.69 13.12
C ALA A 395 -8.26 -16.75 14.21
N LEU A 396 -9.37 -16.05 14.03
CA LEU A 396 -10.48 -16.07 14.99
C LEU A 396 -11.23 -17.41 14.92
N LEU A 397 -11.36 -18.02 13.75
CA LEU A 397 -11.86 -19.40 13.63
C LEU A 397 -10.98 -20.41 14.38
N ALA A 398 -9.66 -20.26 14.32
CA ALA A 398 -8.72 -21.08 15.10
C ALA A 398 -8.88 -20.82 16.61
N SER A 399 -8.92 -19.56 17.05
CA SER A 399 -9.14 -19.18 18.46
C SER A 399 -10.47 -19.72 18.99
N LYS A 400 -11.56 -19.59 18.23
CA LYS A 400 -12.88 -20.14 18.55
C LYS A 400 -12.86 -21.66 18.68
N LYS A 401 -12.15 -22.37 17.80
CA LYS A 401 -11.97 -23.83 17.89
C LYS A 401 -11.26 -24.26 19.18
N VAL A 402 -10.36 -23.43 19.71
CA VAL A 402 -9.67 -23.67 21.00
C VAL A 402 -10.57 -23.34 22.20
N HIS A 403 -11.34 -22.24 22.13
CA HIS A 403 -12.09 -21.70 23.28
C HIS A 403 -13.57 -22.13 23.39
N GLY A 404 -14.20 -22.53 22.29
CA GLY A 404 -15.65 -22.75 22.21
C GLY A 404 -16.51 -21.47 22.11
N SER A 405 -16.00 -20.32 22.55
CA SER A 405 -16.68 -19.01 22.50
C SER A 405 -16.40 -18.21 21.23
N TYR A 406 -17.38 -17.40 20.81
CA TYR A 406 -17.20 -16.35 19.80
C TYR A 406 -16.20 -15.29 20.27
N ARG A 407 -15.37 -14.77 19.35
CA ARG A 407 -14.43 -13.68 19.60
C ARG A 407 -15.04 -12.32 19.26
N ALA A 408 -14.58 -11.26 19.92
CA ALA A 408 -15.06 -9.90 19.71
C ALA A 408 -14.74 -9.34 18.32
N GLY A 409 -13.76 -9.92 17.62
CA GLY A 409 -13.47 -9.67 16.21
C GLY A 409 -14.30 -10.46 15.19
N GLU A 410 -15.15 -11.41 15.62
CA GLU A 410 -16.00 -12.17 14.69
C GLU A 410 -17.22 -11.34 14.26
N ALA A 411 -17.48 -11.31 12.96
CA ALA A 411 -18.73 -10.79 12.40
C ALA A 411 -19.86 -11.85 12.46
N GLY A 412 -20.99 -11.55 11.82
CA GLY A 412 -22.10 -12.49 11.68
C GLY A 412 -23.11 -12.42 12.83
N SER A 413 -23.57 -13.57 13.33
CA SER A 413 -24.73 -13.67 14.25
C SER A 413 -24.47 -13.15 15.67
N GLN A 414 -23.21 -13.07 16.10
CA GLN A 414 -22.80 -12.62 17.43
C GLN A 414 -21.90 -11.37 17.38
N ILE A 415 -22.01 -10.59 16.29
CA ILE A 415 -21.25 -9.36 16.07
C ILE A 415 -21.35 -8.42 17.29
N VAL A 416 -20.20 -8.00 17.82
CA VAL A 416 -20.13 -7.13 18.99
C VAL A 416 -20.45 -5.69 18.60
N VAL A 417 -21.55 -5.16 19.13
CA VAL A 417 -21.96 -3.76 18.94
C VAL A 417 -22.26 -3.13 20.30
N LEU A 418 -21.54 -2.06 20.64
CA LEU A 418 -21.66 -1.35 21.91
C LEU A 418 -21.81 0.16 21.66
N LYS A 419 -22.76 0.80 22.34
CA LYS A 419 -22.94 2.25 22.25
C LYS A 419 -21.68 2.97 22.76
N GLY A 420 -20.98 3.67 21.87
CA GLY A 420 -19.69 4.32 22.15
C GLY A 420 -18.48 3.66 21.46
N ILE A 421 -18.69 2.56 20.73
CA ILE A 421 -17.70 1.93 19.85
C ILE A 421 -18.27 1.87 18.43
N GLU A 422 -17.48 2.25 17.43
CA GLU A 422 -17.86 2.09 16.02
C GLU A 422 -17.47 0.69 15.53
N THR A 423 -18.43 -0.23 15.52
CA THR A 423 -18.24 -1.56 14.92
C THR A 423 -18.33 -1.48 13.39
N ILE A 424 -17.30 -1.97 12.72
CA ILE A 424 -17.15 -2.00 11.27
C ILE A 424 -16.92 -3.45 10.82
N ASP A 425 -17.90 -3.97 10.09
CA ASP A 425 -17.83 -5.27 9.42
C ASP A 425 -17.00 -5.15 8.13
N ALA A 426 -15.85 -5.80 8.12
CA ALA A 426 -14.95 -5.92 6.98
C ALA A 426 -15.09 -7.27 6.24
N SER A 427 -16.11 -8.08 6.56
CA SER A 427 -16.35 -9.38 5.89
C SER A 427 -16.65 -9.21 4.41
N GLY A 428 -16.05 -10.05 3.58
CA GLY A 428 -16.11 -10.00 2.12
C GLY A 428 -15.22 -8.93 1.47
N GLN A 429 -14.41 -8.23 2.28
CA GLN A 429 -13.26 -7.46 1.79
C GLN A 429 -12.02 -8.35 1.82
N ASP A 430 -11.01 -7.94 1.07
CA ASP A 430 -9.70 -8.58 1.17
C ASP A 430 -9.16 -8.45 2.60
N SER A 431 -9.02 -9.60 3.27
CA SER A 431 -8.72 -9.67 4.69
C SER A 431 -7.23 -9.80 4.97
N SER A 432 -6.34 -9.79 3.96
CA SER A 432 -4.87 -9.83 4.13
C SER A 432 -4.30 -8.72 5.04
N PHE A 433 -5.04 -7.62 5.22
CA PHE A 433 -4.74 -6.59 6.22
C PHE A 433 -5.08 -7.00 7.66
N LEU A 434 -6.07 -7.88 7.85
CA LEU A 434 -6.62 -8.36 9.13
C LEU A 434 -6.31 -9.83 9.43
N SER A 435 -5.74 -10.60 8.50
CA SER A 435 -5.53 -12.04 8.60
C SER A 435 -4.16 -12.42 8.04
N HIS A 436 -3.69 -13.64 8.33
CA HIS A 436 -2.38 -14.14 7.90
C HIS A 436 -2.38 -14.69 6.44
N SER A 437 -3.41 -14.40 5.63
CA SER A 437 -3.45 -14.81 4.22
C SER A 437 -2.91 -13.72 3.30
N TYR A 438 -2.06 -14.12 2.36
CA TYR A 438 -1.59 -13.31 1.23
C TYR A 438 -2.71 -13.04 0.21
N PHE A 439 -2.41 -12.13 -0.72
CA PHE A 439 -3.25 -11.51 -1.74
C PHE A 439 -4.01 -10.29 -1.21
N ALA A 440 -3.87 -9.18 -1.93
CA ALA A 440 -4.57 -7.94 -1.67
C ALA A 440 -5.10 -7.37 -2.99
N THR A 441 -6.40 -7.48 -3.18
CA THR A 441 -7.17 -6.58 -4.05
C THR A 441 -7.42 -5.25 -3.33
N THR A 442 -7.62 -4.18 -4.10
CA THR A 442 -7.66 -2.77 -3.68
C THR A 442 -8.75 -2.46 -2.62
N SER A 443 -8.47 -2.80 -1.36
CA SER A 443 -9.50 -2.87 -0.34
C SER A 443 -9.97 -1.48 0.12
N ASN A 444 -11.29 -1.25 0.07
CA ASN A 444 -11.93 -0.10 0.71
C ASN A 444 -11.65 -0.03 2.23
N LEU A 445 -11.14 -1.11 2.85
CA LEU A 445 -10.71 -1.16 4.23
C LEU A 445 -9.47 -0.30 4.48
N ILE A 446 -8.43 -0.39 3.65
CA ILE A 446 -7.24 0.46 3.78
C ILE A 446 -7.62 1.93 3.55
N LYS A 447 -8.50 2.21 2.57
CA LYS A 447 -9.05 3.55 2.36
C LYS A 447 -9.85 4.05 3.58
N ASP A 448 -10.63 3.19 4.22
CA ASP A 448 -11.44 3.53 5.40
C ASP A 448 -10.57 3.88 6.61
N ILE A 449 -9.51 3.11 6.85
CA ILE A 449 -8.52 3.38 7.91
C ILE A 449 -7.72 4.66 7.59
N PHE A 450 -7.36 4.88 6.32
CA PHE A 450 -6.72 6.11 5.87
C PHE A 450 -7.59 7.34 6.14
N ASP A 451 -8.85 7.30 5.72
CA ASP A 451 -9.80 8.41 5.92
C ASP A 451 -10.03 8.65 7.43
N LEU A 452 -10.16 7.59 8.24
CA LEU A 452 -10.24 7.67 9.70
C LEU A 452 -9.01 8.37 10.31
N MET A 453 -7.79 7.90 10.02
CA MET A 453 -6.56 8.44 10.61
C MET A 453 -6.19 9.83 10.08
N LYS A 454 -6.55 10.16 8.83
CA LYS A 454 -6.22 11.45 8.20
C LYS A 454 -7.23 12.55 8.52
N SER A 455 -8.52 12.23 8.58
CA SER A 455 -9.59 13.23 8.73
C SER A 455 -10.29 13.21 10.08
N GLY A 456 -10.20 12.12 10.85
CA GLY A 456 -10.95 11.93 12.10
C GLY A 456 -12.46 11.75 11.90
N LYS A 457 -12.94 11.64 10.65
CA LYS A 457 -14.36 11.41 10.32
C LYS A 457 -14.90 10.18 11.05
N ARG A 458 -16.09 10.33 11.63
CA ARG A 458 -16.81 9.20 12.23
C ARG A 458 -17.35 8.27 11.16
N ALA A 459 -17.73 7.06 11.54
CA ALA A 459 -18.23 6.05 10.61
C ALA A 459 -19.46 6.53 9.80
N THR A 460 -20.24 7.48 10.34
CA THR A 460 -21.34 8.17 9.62
C THR A 460 -20.90 8.95 8.38
N ASP A 461 -19.66 9.45 8.37
CA ASP A 461 -19.19 10.46 7.42
C ASP A 461 -18.12 9.90 6.45
N ARG A 462 -17.81 8.60 6.58
CA ARG A 462 -16.82 7.86 5.79
C ARG A 462 -17.50 7.18 4.60
N GLU A 463 -17.15 7.61 3.40
CA GLU A 463 -17.78 7.19 2.12
C GLU A 463 -17.55 5.70 1.81
N THR A 464 -16.48 5.12 2.36
CA THR A 464 -16.13 3.69 2.35
C THR A 464 -17.13 2.80 3.07
N LEU A 465 -18.00 3.37 3.93
CA LEU A 465 -18.90 2.62 4.79
C LEU A 465 -20.37 2.73 4.37
N GLU A 466 -21.12 1.67 4.62
CA GLU A 466 -22.58 1.63 4.58
C GLU A 466 -23.16 1.23 5.94
N ARG A 467 -24.34 1.74 6.27
CA ARG A 467 -25.00 1.46 7.55
C ARG A 467 -25.84 0.20 7.44
N VAL A 468 -25.57 -0.79 8.27
CA VAL A 468 -26.37 -2.02 8.37
C VAL A 468 -27.29 -1.92 9.60
N SER A 469 -28.56 -2.25 9.43
CA SER A 469 -29.54 -2.36 10.51
C SER A 469 -30.18 -3.75 10.49
N LYS A 470 -29.97 -4.54 11.54
CA LYS A 470 -30.49 -5.91 11.64
C LYS A 470 -30.86 -6.24 13.08
N ALA A 471 -32.07 -6.75 13.31
CA ALA A 471 -32.53 -7.25 14.61
C ALA A 471 -32.24 -6.30 15.81
N ASN A 472 -32.62 -5.02 15.68
CA ASN A 472 -32.38 -3.93 16.64
C ASN A 472 -30.91 -3.53 16.88
N VAL A 473 -29.97 -4.09 16.12
CA VAL A 473 -28.55 -3.72 16.14
C VAL A 473 -28.21 -2.88 14.90
N GLN A 474 -27.40 -1.84 15.08
CA GLN A 474 -26.92 -0.97 14.01
C GLN A 474 -25.39 -0.88 14.04
N TYR A 475 -24.77 -1.15 12.90
CA TYR A 475 -23.32 -1.14 12.72
C TYR A 475 -22.97 -0.68 11.31
N TRP A 476 -21.69 -0.61 10.99
CA TRP A 476 -21.19 -0.20 9.67
C TRP A 476 -20.59 -1.39 8.95
N LYS A 477 -20.68 -1.43 7.62
CA LYS A 477 -19.98 -2.42 6.79
C LYS A 477 -19.12 -1.68 5.78
N VAL A 478 -17.92 -2.20 5.51
CA VAL A 478 -17.09 -1.71 4.41
C VAL A 478 -17.77 -2.07 3.09
N LYS A 479 -17.99 -1.07 2.23
CA LYS A 479 -18.56 -1.29 0.90
C LYS A 479 -17.62 -2.14 0.06
N LYS A 480 -18.19 -3.03 -0.74
CA LYS A 480 -17.45 -3.69 -1.82
C LYS A 480 -16.81 -2.66 -2.75
N GLY A 481 -15.64 -3.01 -3.31
CA GLY A 481 -15.09 -2.27 -4.44
C GLY A 481 -16.08 -2.28 -5.61
N LYS A 482 -15.97 -1.31 -6.52
CA LYS A 482 -16.45 -1.53 -7.87
C LYS A 482 -15.41 -2.43 -8.54
N GLU A 483 -15.84 -3.61 -8.95
CA GLU A 483 -15.09 -4.50 -9.85
C GLU A 483 -14.88 -3.81 -11.21
#